data_AF-A0A968SSI8-F1
#
_entry.id   AF-A0A968SSI8-F1
#
_cell.length_a   1.000
_cell.length_b   1.000
_cell.length_c   1.000
_cell.angle_alpha   90.00
_cell.angle_beta   90.00
_cell.angle_gamma   90.00
#
_symmetry.space_group_name_H-M   'P 1'
#
loop_
_entity.id
_entity.type
_entity.pdbx_description
1 polymer ?
#
loop_
_entity_poly.entity_id
_entity_poly.type
_entity_poly.pdbx_seq_one_letter_code
_entity_poly.pdbx_strand_id
1 'polypeptide(L)'
;MRALKPHFPTAELLAADLAGAQVDPNEAQKVLAYVRGKGRSEALFEYLQAIVKDGRAVIRSGRTLGYYRDLLTACQRHLRPLRGDYEAFLSTYAWSLQLLRYYRVVPQASQAAAADLASEPVEPSKAAEKKAAEPQLPAVGEIFTGRVLDVDENAVAVEVPGFGVEKALGVIRAERLEGRKYRVGNTARVEVVAQRTLKDGRIILELKVAPPAKRESGFDCRFLIADWVCSNAEGAHLTLRSVVTLDGTGLNTVTTGLAARK
;
A
#
# COMPACT_ATOMS: atom_id res chain seq x y z
N MET A 1 -8.93 17.19 19.77
CA MET A 1 -8.76 17.08 18.30
C MET A 1 -9.83 16.12 17.79
N ARG A 2 -10.74 16.58 16.92
CA ARG A 2 -11.80 15.73 16.35
C ARG A 2 -11.11 14.77 15.37
N ALA A 3 -11.29 13.46 15.52
CA ALA A 3 -10.72 12.50 14.59
C ALA A 3 -11.31 12.75 13.20
N LEU A 4 -10.46 13.07 12.23
CA LEU A 4 -10.84 13.20 10.83
C LEU A 4 -11.30 11.83 10.35
N LYS A 5 -12.59 11.70 10.05
CA LYS A 5 -13.14 10.46 9.50
C LYS A 5 -13.22 10.63 7.98
N PRO A 6 -12.26 10.09 7.21
CA PRO A 6 -12.33 10.18 5.76
C PRO A 6 -13.55 9.43 5.25
N HIS A 7 -14.14 9.91 4.16
CA HIS A 7 -15.16 9.16 3.43
C HIS A 7 -14.47 8.07 2.61
N PHE A 8 -14.17 6.94 3.25
CA PHE A 8 -13.41 5.83 2.64
C PHE A 8 -13.95 5.38 1.27
N PRO A 9 -15.26 5.15 1.07
CA PRO A 9 -15.78 4.76 -0.25
C PRO A 9 -15.46 5.79 -1.35
N THR A 10 -15.60 7.08 -1.03
CA THR A 10 -15.25 8.17 -1.96
C THR A 10 -13.75 8.22 -2.24
N ALA A 11 -12.91 7.96 -1.24
CA ALA A 11 -11.47 7.91 -1.41
C ALA A 11 -11.03 6.74 -2.30
N GLU A 12 -11.64 5.57 -2.16
CA GLU A 12 -11.39 4.39 -3.00
C GLU A 12 -11.80 4.63 -4.45
N LEU A 13 -13.02 5.15 -4.68
CA LEU A 13 -13.50 5.48 -6.02
C LEU A 13 -12.61 6.51 -6.72
N LEU A 14 -12.21 7.56 -5.99
CA LEU A 14 -11.30 8.57 -6.53
C LEU A 14 -9.93 7.95 -6.85
N ALA A 15 -9.38 7.14 -5.96
CA ALA A 15 -8.10 6.49 -6.19
C ALA A 15 -8.12 5.53 -7.39
N ALA A 16 -9.21 4.77 -7.57
CA ALA A 16 -9.42 3.88 -8.69
C ALA A 16 -9.49 4.65 -10.02
N ASP A 17 -10.26 5.74 -10.08
CA ASP A 17 -10.36 6.61 -11.26
C ASP A 17 -9.00 7.21 -11.63
N LEU A 18 -8.26 7.72 -10.64
CA LEU A 18 -6.93 8.29 -10.86
C LEU A 18 -5.91 7.23 -11.31
N ALA A 19 -6.01 6.00 -10.78
CA ALA A 19 -5.17 4.89 -11.19
C ALA A 19 -5.48 4.44 -12.63
N GLY A 20 -6.77 4.35 -13.00
CA GLY A 20 -7.21 4.03 -14.35
C GLY A 20 -6.77 5.05 -15.39
N ALA A 21 -6.80 6.34 -15.05
CA ALA A 21 -6.28 7.42 -15.88
C ALA A 21 -4.74 7.54 -15.87
N GLN A 22 -4.04 6.67 -15.14
CA GLN A 22 -2.59 6.70 -14.97
C GLN A 22 -2.04 8.06 -14.49
N VAL A 23 -2.78 8.77 -13.63
CA VAL A 23 -2.35 10.04 -13.05
C VAL A 23 -1.09 9.83 -12.20
N ASP A 24 -0.10 10.69 -12.39
CA ASP A 24 1.12 10.69 -11.58
C ASP A 24 0.81 11.10 -10.13
N PRO A 25 1.10 10.25 -9.11
CA PRO A 25 0.89 10.57 -7.71
C PRO A 25 1.61 11.83 -7.24
N ASN A 26 2.76 12.16 -7.84
CA ASN A 26 3.52 13.36 -7.47
C ASN A 26 2.81 14.65 -7.93
N GLU A 27 2.17 14.64 -9.10
CA GLU A 27 1.38 15.79 -9.55
C GLU A 27 0.11 15.96 -8.69
N ALA A 28 -0.55 14.87 -8.35
CA ALA A 28 -1.69 14.89 -7.43
C ALA A 28 -1.31 15.42 -6.03
N GLN A 29 -0.11 15.08 -5.54
CA GLN A 29 0.44 15.56 -4.27
C GLN A 29 0.65 17.09 -4.27
N LYS A 30 1.14 17.67 -5.39
CA LYS A 30 1.30 19.13 -5.51
C LYS A 30 -0.04 19.86 -5.36
N VAL A 31 -1.11 19.30 -5.94
CA VAL A 31 -2.48 19.82 -5.78
C VAL A 31 -2.90 19.76 -4.31
N LEU A 32 -2.65 18.65 -3.61
CA LEU A 32 -2.96 18.52 -2.19
C LEU A 32 -2.23 19.58 -1.35
N ALA A 33 -0.94 19.80 -1.62
CA ALA A 33 -0.14 20.81 -0.94
C ALA A 33 -0.70 22.23 -1.16
N TYR A 34 -1.10 22.55 -2.39
CA TYR A 34 -1.72 23.84 -2.72
C TYR A 34 -3.01 24.06 -1.91
N VAL A 35 -3.91 23.07 -1.88
CA VAL A 35 -5.20 23.15 -1.17
C VAL A 35 -5.00 23.34 0.33
N ARG A 36 -4.05 22.61 0.93
CA ARG A 36 -3.68 22.77 2.35
C ARG A 36 -3.24 24.19 2.66
N GLY A 37 -2.42 24.79 1.79
CA GLY A 37 -1.96 26.17 1.96
C GLY A 37 -3.07 27.21 1.82
N LYS A 38 -4.20 26.87 1.17
CA LYS A 38 -5.35 27.77 1.01
C LYS A 38 -6.43 27.60 2.08
N GLY A 39 -6.54 26.43 2.72
CA GLY A 39 -7.49 26.21 3.80
C GLY A 39 -8.96 26.15 3.38
N ARG A 40 -9.25 25.92 2.08
CA ARG A 40 -10.62 25.83 1.55
C ARG A 40 -10.74 24.82 0.40
N SER A 41 -11.87 24.14 0.31
CA SER A 41 -12.12 23.07 -0.67
C SER A 41 -12.17 23.58 -2.10
N GLU A 42 -12.72 24.78 -2.30
CA GLU A 42 -12.90 25.43 -3.61
C GLU A 42 -11.57 25.67 -4.31
N ALA A 43 -10.51 25.90 -3.53
CA ALA A 43 -9.17 26.18 -4.05
C ALA A 43 -8.65 25.04 -4.93
N LEU A 44 -9.04 23.78 -4.67
CA LEU A 44 -8.67 22.65 -5.52
C LEU A 44 -9.20 22.84 -6.95
N PHE A 45 -10.49 23.17 -7.06
CA PHE A 45 -11.17 23.28 -8.35
C PHE A 45 -10.72 24.51 -9.11
N GLU A 46 -10.57 25.65 -8.42
CA GLU A 46 -10.03 26.89 -9.01
C GLU A 46 -8.62 26.66 -9.58
N TYR A 47 -7.75 26.00 -8.79
CA TYR A 47 -6.37 25.71 -9.19
C TYR A 47 -6.31 24.79 -10.42
N LEU A 48 -7.03 23.68 -10.37
CA LEU A 48 -7.06 22.72 -11.48
C LEU A 48 -7.68 23.34 -12.74
N GLN A 49 -8.75 24.14 -12.62
CA GLN A 49 -9.33 24.85 -13.76
C GLN A 49 -8.35 25.87 -14.36
N ALA A 50 -7.66 26.66 -13.53
CA ALA A 50 -6.66 27.62 -13.99
C ALA A 50 -5.51 26.92 -14.75
N ILE A 51 -5.01 25.80 -14.24
CA ILE A 51 -3.97 25.01 -14.93
C ILE A 51 -4.49 24.44 -16.25
N VAL A 52 -5.70 23.89 -16.27
CA VAL A 52 -6.26 23.29 -17.49
C VAL A 52 -6.50 24.35 -18.58
N LYS A 53 -6.90 25.56 -18.19
CA LYS A 53 -7.17 26.68 -19.09
C LYS A 53 -5.88 27.32 -19.62
N ASP A 54 -5.00 27.73 -18.72
CA ASP A 54 -3.87 28.62 -19.04
C ASP A 54 -2.50 27.94 -18.87
N GLY A 55 -2.45 26.74 -18.28
CA GLY A 55 -1.22 26.05 -17.91
C GLY A 55 -0.33 25.62 -19.08
N ARG A 56 -0.81 25.68 -20.34
CA ARG A 56 0.03 25.46 -21.54
C ARG A 56 1.18 26.45 -21.64
N ALA A 57 1.03 27.66 -21.09
CA ALA A 57 2.09 28.67 -21.09
C ALA A 57 3.25 28.31 -20.14
N VAL A 58 3.01 27.47 -19.13
CA VAL A 58 3.97 27.17 -18.05
C VAL A 58 4.44 25.71 -18.07
N ILE A 59 3.59 24.79 -18.54
CA ILE A 59 3.85 23.35 -18.55
C ILE A 59 4.44 22.94 -19.90
N ARG A 60 5.69 22.47 -19.88
CA ARG A 60 6.45 22.06 -21.07
C ARG A 60 6.02 20.73 -21.68
N SER A 61 5.38 19.86 -20.89
CA SER A 61 4.94 18.53 -21.31
C SER A 61 3.42 18.46 -21.44
N GLY A 62 2.94 18.09 -22.63
CA GLY A 62 1.52 17.83 -22.85
C GLY A 62 0.96 16.73 -21.94
N ARG A 63 1.81 15.78 -21.51
CA ARG A 63 1.42 14.69 -20.60
C ARG A 63 1.07 15.21 -19.20
N THR A 64 1.86 16.13 -18.67
CA THR A 64 1.60 16.73 -17.34
C THR A 64 0.29 17.51 -17.35
N LEU A 65 -0.02 18.23 -18.44
CA LEU A 65 -1.32 18.89 -18.59
C LEU A 65 -2.48 17.88 -18.65
N GLY A 66 -2.25 16.70 -19.27
CA GLY A 66 -3.19 15.57 -19.24
C GLY A 66 -3.55 15.17 -17.81
N TYR A 67 -2.55 14.95 -16.95
CA TYR A 67 -2.79 14.58 -15.56
C TYR A 67 -3.69 15.58 -14.80
N TYR A 68 -3.51 16.89 -15.03
CA TYR A 68 -4.36 17.89 -14.39
C TYR A 68 -5.81 17.89 -14.90
N ARG A 69 -6.04 17.52 -16.16
CA ARG A 69 -7.40 17.35 -16.71
C ARG A 69 -8.08 16.13 -16.11
N ASP A 70 -7.35 15.04 -15.98
CA ASP A 70 -7.86 13.81 -15.37
C ASP A 70 -8.15 14.01 -13.87
N LEU A 71 -7.24 14.70 -13.16
CA LEU A 71 -7.45 15.14 -11.78
C LEU A 71 -8.70 16.02 -11.63
N LEU A 72 -8.87 17.01 -12.51
CA LEU A 72 -10.05 17.88 -12.46
C LEU A 72 -11.34 17.08 -12.62
N THR A 73 -11.36 16.18 -13.61
CA THR A 73 -12.52 15.34 -13.92
C THR A 73 -12.87 14.41 -12.77
N ALA A 74 -11.89 13.67 -12.23
CA ALA A 74 -12.09 12.73 -11.13
C ALA A 74 -12.48 13.45 -9.83
N CYS A 75 -11.82 14.55 -9.48
CA CYS A 75 -12.16 15.34 -8.30
C CYS A 75 -13.55 15.98 -8.40
N GLN A 76 -13.97 16.43 -9.58
CA GLN A 76 -15.32 16.96 -9.79
C GLN A 76 -16.41 15.89 -9.62
N ARG A 77 -16.11 14.66 -10.03
CA ARG A 77 -17.02 13.52 -9.87
C ARG A 77 -17.18 13.13 -8.40
N HIS A 78 -16.07 12.97 -7.68
CA HIS A 78 -16.07 12.33 -6.36
C HIS A 78 -16.08 13.30 -5.18
N LEU A 79 -15.38 14.45 -5.29
CA LEU A 79 -15.21 15.37 -4.16
C LEU A 79 -16.21 16.53 -4.16
N ARG A 80 -17.00 16.71 -5.21
CA ARG A 80 -18.01 17.77 -5.28
C ARG A 80 -19.04 17.72 -4.14
N PRO A 81 -19.54 16.55 -3.70
CA PRO A 81 -20.44 16.46 -2.54
C PRO A 81 -19.80 16.97 -1.24
N LEU A 82 -18.47 16.91 -1.11
CA LEU A 82 -17.73 17.27 0.09
C LEU A 82 -17.29 18.74 0.14
N ARG A 83 -17.66 19.56 -0.85
CA ARG A 83 -17.16 20.96 -0.95
C ARG A 83 -17.39 21.78 0.31
N GLY A 84 -18.56 21.62 0.95
CA GLY A 84 -18.92 22.37 2.16
C GLY A 84 -18.21 21.93 3.44
N ASP A 85 -17.48 20.81 3.42
CA ASP A 85 -16.73 20.30 4.58
C ASP A 85 -15.26 20.14 4.20
N TYR A 86 -14.47 21.17 4.50
CA TYR A 86 -13.04 21.22 4.18
C TYR A 86 -12.25 20.07 4.79
N GLU A 87 -12.56 19.69 6.02
CA GLU A 87 -11.83 18.66 6.75
C GLU A 87 -12.15 17.26 6.17
N ALA A 88 -13.42 16.97 5.90
CA ALA A 88 -13.83 15.74 5.23
C ALA A 88 -13.30 15.67 3.79
N PHE A 89 -13.33 16.79 3.05
CA PHE A 89 -12.78 16.91 1.71
C PHE A 89 -11.27 16.60 1.69
N LEU A 90 -10.51 17.27 2.54
CA LEU A 90 -9.06 17.18 2.56
C LEU A 90 -8.59 15.79 3.01
N SER A 91 -9.22 15.24 4.04
CA SER A 91 -8.92 13.89 4.52
C SER A 91 -9.23 12.84 3.45
N THR A 92 -10.40 12.92 2.80
CA THR A 92 -10.78 12.02 1.70
C THR A 92 -9.80 12.11 0.53
N TYR A 93 -9.43 13.33 0.11
CA TYR A 93 -8.46 13.51 -0.97
C TYR A 93 -7.08 12.95 -0.59
N ALA A 94 -6.58 13.24 0.61
CA ALA A 94 -5.29 12.71 1.07
C ALA A 94 -5.26 11.17 1.11
N TRP A 95 -6.33 10.53 1.60
CA TRP A 95 -6.46 9.08 1.60
C TRP A 95 -6.48 8.49 0.19
N SER A 96 -7.18 9.13 -0.75
CA SER A 96 -7.19 8.69 -2.14
C SER A 96 -5.79 8.68 -2.77
N LEU A 97 -4.90 9.63 -2.40
CA LEU A 97 -3.53 9.66 -2.90
C LEU A 97 -2.66 8.54 -2.32
N GLN A 98 -2.91 8.15 -1.07
CA GLN A 98 -2.25 6.99 -0.46
C GLN A 98 -2.66 5.71 -1.18
N LEU A 99 -3.96 5.54 -1.44
CA LEU A 99 -4.49 4.41 -2.20
C LEU A 99 -3.98 4.39 -3.64
N LEU A 100 -3.90 5.54 -4.31
CA LEU A 100 -3.34 5.65 -5.65
C LEU A 100 -1.89 5.14 -5.71
N ARG A 101 -1.06 5.50 -4.72
CA ARG A 101 0.32 4.98 -4.62
C ARG A 101 0.33 3.48 -4.40
N TYR A 102 -0.56 2.97 -3.54
CA TYR A 102 -0.71 1.54 -3.31
C TYR A 102 -1.12 0.78 -4.58
N TYR A 103 -2.11 1.26 -5.31
CA TYR A 103 -2.58 0.66 -6.58
C TYR A 103 -1.51 0.65 -7.67
N ARG A 104 -0.55 1.58 -7.64
CA ARG A 104 0.61 1.50 -8.56
C ARG A 104 1.55 0.36 -8.25
N VAL A 105 1.70 0.00 -6.98
CA VAL A 105 2.54 -1.11 -6.54
C VAL A 105 1.78 -2.43 -6.64
N VAL A 106 0.46 -2.42 -6.44
CA VAL A 106 -0.42 -3.59 -6.48
C VAL A 106 -1.58 -3.35 -7.46
N PRO A 107 -1.37 -3.46 -8.78
CA PRO A 107 -2.40 -3.12 -9.79
C PRO A 107 -3.66 -3.98 -9.73
N GLN A 108 -3.57 -5.21 -9.22
CA GLN A 108 -4.73 -6.07 -9.04
C GLN A 108 -5.72 -5.52 -8.00
N ALA A 109 -5.24 -4.72 -7.04
CA ALA A 109 -6.08 -4.16 -5.98
C ALA A 109 -7.02 -3.04 -6.47
N SER A 110 -6.61 -2.25 -7.47
CA SER A 110 -7.52 -1.25 -8.07
C SER A 110 -8.66 -1.89 -8.85
N GLN A 111 -8.39 -3.02 -9.50
CA GLN A 111 -9.40 -3.78 -10.24
C GLN A 111 -10.41 -4.43 -9.29
N ALA A 112 -9.95 -4.98 -8.17
CA ALA A 112 -10.82 -5.51 -7.13
C ALA A 112 -11.71 -4.42 -6.50
N ALA A 113 -11.13 -3.27 -6.15
CA ALA A 113 -11.90 -2.14 -5.62
C ALA A 113 -12.98 -1.63 -6.60
N ALA A 114 -12.66 -1.56 -7.89
CA ALA A 114 -13.62 -1.19 -8.92
C ALA A 114 -14.74 -2.23 -9.07
N ALA A 115 -14.45 -3.53 -8.90
CA ALA A 115 -15.42 -4.61 -9.00
C ALA A 115 -16.33 -4.70 -7.77
N ASP A 116 -15.78 -4.52 -6.57
CA ASP A 116 -16.54 -4.57 -5.31
C ASP A 116 -17.52 -3.40 -5.20
N LEU A 117 -17.15 -2.22 -5.70
CA LEU A 117 -18.00 -1.01 -5.65
C LEU A 117 -19.01 -0.90 -6.81
N ALA A 118 -18.81 -1.65 -7.90
CA ALA A 118 -19.82 -1.79 -8.96
C ALA A 118 -20.97 -2.74 -8.56
N SER A 119 -20.86 -3.38 -7.40
CA SER A 119 -21.80 -4.38 -6.89
C SER A 119 -22.62 -3.81 -5.73
N GLU A 120 -23.67 -3.02 -6.01
CA GLU A 120 -24.75 -2.70 -5.06
C GLU A 120 -26.10 -3.32 -5.52
N PRO A 121 -27.05 -3.58 -4.61
CA PRO A 121 -27.40 -4.94 -4.21
C PRO A 121 -28.56 -5.53 -5.01
N VAL A 122 -28.37 -6.72 -5.58
CA VAL A 122 -29.47 -7.59 -5.97
C VAL A 122 -29.50 -8.76 -4.99
N GLU A 123 -30.71 -9.04 -4.50
CA GLU A 123 -31.16 -10.04 -3.53
C GLU A 123 -30.39 -11.39 -3.45
N PRO A 124 -30.50 -12.10 -2.30
CA PRO A 124 -29.65 -13.23 -1.96
C PRO A 124 -30.01 -14.46 -2.79
N SER A 125 -29.38 -14.61 -3.95
CA SER A 125 -29.43 -15.85 -4.71
C SER A 125 -28.12 -16.59 -4.60
N LYS A 126 -28.16 -17.67 -3.81
CA LYS A 126 -27.38 -18.90 -3.94
C LYS A 126 -25.89 -18.75 -4.28
N ALA A 127 -25.09 -18.99 -3.24
CA ALA A 127 -24.03 -20.00 -3.26
C ALA A 127 -23.29 -20.15 -4.60
N ALA A 128 -22.34 -19.25 -4.86
CA ALA A 128 -21.17 -19.60 -5.63
C ALA A 128 -20.02 -19.78 -4.65
N GLU A 129 -19.84 -21.02 -4.20
CA GLU A 129 -18.64 -21.49 -3.53
C GLU A 129 -17.43 -21.04 -4.36
N LYS A 130 -16.68 -20.05 -3.86
CA LYS A 130 -15.27 -19.90 -4.24
C LYS A 130 -14.62 -21.20 -3.81
N LYS A 131 -14.44 -22.12 -4.76
CA LYS A 131 -13.55 -23.26 -4.65
C LYS A 131 -12.24 -22.72 -4.10
N ALA A 132 -12.00 -22.96 -2.81
CA ALA A 132 -10.75 -22.63 -2.16
C ALA A 132 -9.66 -23.25 -3.04
N ALA A 133 -8.84 -22.41 -3.66
CA ALA A 133 -7.64 -22.89 -4.30
C ALA A 133 -6.89 -23.67 -3.23
N GLU A 134 -6.83 -24.99 -3.40
CA GLU A 134 -6.09 -25.85 -2.49
C GLU A 134 -4.71 -25.23 -2.28
N PRO A 135 -4.23 -25.08 -1.04
CA PRO A 135 -2.94 -24.47 -0.78
C PRO A 135 -1.90 -25.24 -1.60
N GLN A 136 -1.30 -24.55 -2.59
CA GLN A 136 -0.22 -25.09 -3.39
C GLN A 136 1.09 -24.82 -2.67
N LEU A 137 1.93 -25.85 -2.56
CA LEU A 137 3.24 -25.70 -1.94
C LEU A 137 4.09 -24.76 -2.79
N PRO A 138 4.86 -23.85 -2.17
CA PRO A 138 5.74 -22.96 -2.90
C PRO A 138 6.80 -23.76 -3.66
N ALA A 139 7.06 -23.39 -4.90
CA ALA A 139 8.04 -24.06 -5.75
C ALA A 139 9.48 -23.73 -5.32
N VAL A 140 10.45 -24.56 -5.73
CA VAL A 140 11.87 -24.26 -5.53
C VAL A 140 12.23 -22.98 -6.26
N GLY A 141 12.86 -22.02 -5.56
CA GLY A 141 13.16 -20.67 -6.03
C GLY A 141 12.09 -19.61 -5.71
N GLU A 142 10.94 -20.01 -5.18
CA GLU A 142 9.90 -19.08 -4.77
C GLU A 142 10.23 -18.41 -3.42
N ILE A 143 9.87 -17.13 -3.30
CA ILE A 143 10.08 -16.34 -2.09
C ILE A 143 8.73 -16.14 -1.40
N PHE A 144 8.64 -16.54 -0.13
CA PHE A 144 7.46 -16.30 0.68
C PHE A 144 7.83 -15.67 2.03
N THR A 145 6.81 -15.21 2.76
CA THR A 145 6.95 -14.70 4.12
C THR A 145 6.27 -15.67 5.08
N GLY A 146 7.05 -16.23 6.00
CA GLY A 146 6.55 -17.14 7.03
C GLY A 146 6.75 -16.59 8.44
N ARG A 147 6.04 -17.16 9.42
CA ARG A 147 6.23 -16.84 10.84
C ARG A 147 7.26 -17.78 11.44
N VAL A 148 8.17 -17.25 12.26
CA VAL A 148 9.16 -18.04 13.00
C VAL A 148 8.45 -18.73 14.16
N LEU A 149 8.43 -20.06 14.13
CA LEU A 149 7.79 -20.90 15.14
C LEU A 149 8.77 -21.24 16.26
N ASP A 150 10.01 -21.57 15.89
CA ASP A 150 11.04 -21.98 16.84
C ASP A 150 12.43 -21.55 16.37
N VAL A 151 13.33 -21.34 17.33
CA VAL A 151 14.70 -20.89 17.10
C VAL A 151 15.64 -21.73 17.97
N ASP A 152 16.36 -22.62 17.31
CA ASP A 152 17.44 -23.41 17.90
C ASP A 152 18.82 -22.85 17.54
N GLU A 153 19.87 -23.35 18.20
CA GLU A 153 21.25 -23.03 17.86
C GLU A 153 21.64 -23.46 16.43
N ASN A 154 21.00 -24.51 15.92
CA ASN A 154 21.33 -25.12 14.63
C ASN A 154 20.37 -24.75 13.49
N ALA A 155 19.13 -24.37 13.82
CA ALA A 155 18.09 -24.15 12.82
C ALA A 155 17.00 -23.20 13.32
N VAL A 156 16.33 -22.53 12.36
CA VAL A 156 15.13 -21.72 12.60
C VAL A 156 13.96 -22.35 11.87
N ALA A 157 12.91 -22.69 12.61
CA ALA A 157 11.68 -23.25 12.09
C ALA A 157 10.71 -22.14 11.68
N VAL A 158 10.22 -22.20 10.44
CA VAL A 158 9.36 -21.20 9.82
C VAL A 158 8.08 -21.86 9.32
N GLU A 159 6.95 -21.28 9.68
CA GLU A 159 5.62 -21.67 9.22
C GLU A 159 5.45 -21.38 7.73
N VAL A 160 4.96 -22.38 6.99
CA VAL A 160 4.59 -22.23 5.57
C VAL A 160 3.13 -21.79 5.50
N PRO A 161 2.82 -20.62 4.92
CA PRO A 161 1.45 -20.11 4.89
C PRO A 161 0.52 -21.09 4.16
N GLY A 162 -0.64 -21.38 4.76
CA GLY A 162 -1.64 -22.29 4.20
C GLY A 162 -1.40 -23.78 4.51
N PHE A 163 -0.33 -24.12 5.23
CA PHE A 163 -0.06 -25.49 5.65
C PHE A 163 0.13 -25.56 7.16
N GLY A 164 -0.51 -26.55 7.80
CA GLY A 164 -0.23 -26.85 9.20
C GLY A 164 1.19 -27.37 9.38
N VAL A 165 1.77 -27.10 10.55
CA VAL A 165 3.12 -27.52 10.97
C VAL A 165 3.35 -29.03 10.78
N GLU A 166 2.28 -29.82 10.90
CA GLU A 166 2.32 -31.27 10.72
C GLU A 166 2.48 -31.71 9.26
N LYS A 167 2.09 -30.87 8.29
CA LYS A 167 2.10 -31.18 6.85
C LYS A 167 3.29 -30.54 6.14
N ALA A 168 3.61 -29.28 6.44
CA ALA A 168 4.77 -28.60 5.87
C ALA A 168 5.49 -27.71 6.89
N LEU A 169 6.82 -27.81 6.94
CA LEU A 169 7.67 -26.99 7.82
C LEU A 169 8.86 -26.44 7.04
N GLY A 170 9.07 -25.13 7.12
CA GLY A 170 10.26 -24.47 6.61
C GLY A 170 11.39 -24.52 7.63
N VAL A 171 12.60 -24.87 7.20
CA VAL A 171 13.78 -24.92 8.06
C VAL A 171 14.91 -24.09 7.43
N ILE A 172 15.37 -23.08 8.15
CA ILE A 172 16.59 -22.32 7.82
C ILE A 172 17.74 -22.89 8.64
N ARG A 173 18.78 -23.43 8.00
CA ARG A 173 19.99 -23.90 8.71
C ARG A 173 20.83 -22.71 9.16
N ALA A 174 21.54 -22.85 10.27
CA ALA A 174 22.38 -21.79 10.83
C ALA A 174 23.38 -21.18 9.80
N GLU A 175 23.96 -22.03 8.94
CA GLU A 175 24.89 -21.64 7.86
C GLU A 175 24.27 -20.65 6.85
N ARG A 176 22.94 -20.66 6.71
CA ARG A 176 22.18 -19.86 5.74
C ARG A 176 21.48 -18.65 6.35
N LEU A 177 21.75 -18.34 7.63
CA LEU A 177 21.15 -17.20 8.33
C LEU A 177 21.76 -15.85 7.94
N GLU A 178 22.89 -15.82 7.23
CA GLU A 178 23.59 -14.57 6.80
C GLU A 178 23.76 -13.54 7.94
N GLY A 179 23.96 -14.02 9.18
CA GLY A 179 24.12 -13.19 10.38
C GLY A 179 22.82 -12.57 10.93
N ARG A 180 21.65 -12.88 10.35
CA ARG A 180 20.36 -12.40 10.87
C ARG A 180 19.91 -13.21 12.08
N LYS A 181 19.56 -12.51 13.16
CA LYS A 181 18.99 -13.10 14.37
C LYS A 181 17.47 -13.07 14.31
N TYR A 182 16.84 -14.24 14.31
CA TYR A 182 15.39 -14.38 14.40
C TYR A 182 14.95 -14.55 15.86
N ARG A 183 13.70 -14.20 16.13
CA ARG A 183 13.02 -14.45 17.40
C ARG A 183 11.70 -15.14 17.11
N VAL A 184 11.27 -16.01 18.02
CA VAL A 184 9.96 -16.66 17.93
C VAL A 184 8.87 -15.59 17.80
N GLY A 185 7.94 -15.79 16.87
CA GLY A 185 6.86 -14.85 16.56
C GLY A 185 7.19 -13.77 15.53
N ASN A 186 8.46 -13.60 15.15
CA ASN A 186 8.83 -12.68 14.06
C ASN A 186 8.45 -13.26 12.70
N THR A 187 8.40 -12.40 11.68
CA THR A 187 8.25 -12.81 10.29
C THR A 187 9.60 -12.88 9.60
N ALA A 188 9.78 -13.90 8.75
CA ALA A 188 10.98 -14.12 7.96
C ALA A 188 10.61 -14.19 6.48
N ARG A 189 11.29 -13.38 5.66
CA ARG A 189 11.22 -13.47 4.20
C ARG A 189 12.29 -14.45 3.73
N VAL A 190 11.85 -15.55 3.14
CA VAL A 190 12.67 -16.73 2.87
C VAL A 190 12.45 -17.21 1.44
N GLU A 191 13.50 -17.77 0.85
CA GLU A 191 13.49 -18.40 -0.46
C GLU A 191 13.61 -19.91 -0.30
N VAL A 192 12.79 -20.67 -1.03
CA VAL A 192 12.83 -22.14 -1.04
C VAL A 192 14.04 -22.61 -1.84
N VAL A 193 14.98 -23.29 -1.20
CA VAL A 193 16.18 -23.84 -1.84
C VAL A 193 15.97 -25.29 -2.25
N ALA A 194 15.29 -26.07 -1.41
CA ALA A 194 15.01 -27.47 -1.69
C ALA A 194 13.73 -27.92 -0.97
N GLN A 195 13.10 -28.95 -1.51
CA GLN A 195 11.95 -29.61 -0.92
C GLN A 195 12.30 -31.08 -0.69
N ARG A 196 12.06 -31.59 0.52
CA ARG A 196 12.22 -33.01 0.85
C ARG A 196 10.96 -33.55 1.49
N THR A 197 10.53 -34.74 1.07
CA THR A 197 9.38 -35.45 1.64
C THR A 197 9.90 -36.55 2.56
N LEU A 198 9.44 -36.57 3.80
CA LEU A 198 9.75 -37.62 4.77
C LEU A 198 8.89 -38.87 4.53
N LYS A 199 9.31 -40.00 5.10
CA LYS A 199 8.56 -41.27 5.07
C LYS A 199 7.16 -41.13 5.70
N ASP A 200 6.99 -40.18 6.62
CA ASP A 200 5.73 -39.89 7.30
C ASP A 200 4.80 -38.95 6.50
N GLY A 201 5.14 -38.63 5.24
CA GLY A 201 4.36 -37.73 4.38
C GLY A 201 4.52 -36.24 4.71
N ARG A 202 5.33 -35.89 5.71
CA ARG A 202 5.66 -34.50 6.05
C ARG A 202 6.64 -33.90 5.04
N ILE A 203 6.40 -32.65 4.66
CA ILE A 203 7.22 -31.93 3.68
C ILE A 203 8.10 -30.92 4.43
N ILE A 204 9.42 -31.04 4.29
CA ILE A 204 10.36 -30.06 4.82
C ILE A 204 10.89 -29.22 3.68
N LEU A 205 10.73 -27.91 3.78
CA LEU A 205 11.33 -26.94 2.87
C LEU A 205 12.66 -26.46 3.47
N GLU A 206 13.75 -26.64 2.74
CA GLU A 206 15.00 -26.00 3.08
C GLU A 206 14.99 -24.57 2.59
N LEU A 207 15.25 -23.64 3.49
CA LEU A 207 15.11 -22.21 3.24
C LEU A 207 16.47 -21.50 3.30
N LYS A 208 16.58 -20.39 2.56
CA LYS A 208 17.63 -19.38 2.75
C LYS A 208 16.99 -18.00 2.90
N VAL A 209 17.74 -17.07 3.48
CA VAL A 209 17.30 -15.68 3.58
C VAL A 209 17.23 -15.08 2.18
N ALA A 210 16.10 -14.44 1.84
CA ALA A 210 15.97 -13.78 0.55
C ALA A 210 16.89 -12.54 0.48
N PRO A 211 17.57 -12.29 -0.65
CA PRO A 211 18.44 -11.13 -0.79
C PRO A 211 17.67 -9.83 -0.52
N PRO A 212 18.30 -8.84 0.12
CA PRO A 212 17.67 -7.54 0.33
C PRO A 212 17.29 -6.95 -1.03
N ALA A 213 16.08 -6.39 -1.12
CA ALA A 213 15.70 -5.62 -2.30
C ALA A 213 16.78 -4.55 -2.53
N LYS A 214 17.34 -4.50 -3.75
CA LYS A 214 18.41 -3.59 -4.14
C LYS A 214 17.97 -2.16 -3.78
N ARG A 215 18.57 -1.58 -2.73
CA ARG A 215 18.41 -0.17 -2.40
C ARG A 215 19.36 0.58 -3.31
N GLU A 216 18.82 1.31 -4.28
CA GLU A 216 19.61 2.27 -5.04
C GLU A 216 20.19 3.29 -4.06
N SER A 217 21.52 3.35 -4.00
CA SER A 217 22.29 4.22 -3.13
C SER A 217 22.24 5.65 -3.64
N GLY A 218 21.72 6.58 -2.84
CA GLY A 218 21.91 8.01 -3.08
C GLY A 218 20.98 8.85 -2.23
N PHE A 219 21.59 9.81 -1.53
CA PHE A 219 21.03 11.00 -0.88
C PHE A 219 20.94 11.00 0.64
N ASP A 220 21.83 11.83 1.18
CA ASP A 220 21.86 12.37 2.53
C ASP A 220 20.76 13.44 2.64
N CYS A 221 19.83 13.31 3.59
CA CYS A 221 18.71 14.24 3.80
C CYS A 221 18.49 14.49 5.30
N ARG A 222 18.36 15.78 5.67
CA ARG A 222 17.89 16.20 6.99
C ARG A 222 16.40 15.87 7.13
N PHE A 223 16.04 15.21 8.24
CA PHE A 223 14.71 14.65 8.49
C PHE A 223 13.80 15.64 9.26
N LEU A 224 12.59 15.85 8.77
CA LEU A 224 11.45 16.31 9.57
C LEU A 224 10.42 15.17 9.61
N ILE A 225 10.12 14.68 10.81
CA ILE A 225 9.22 13.54 11.06
C ILE A 225 7.82 14.08 11.35
N ALA A 226 6.80 13.62 10.61
CA ALA A 226 5.40 13.83 10.96
C ALA A 226 4.74 12.46 11.22
N ASP A 227 4.32 12.25 12.47
CA ASP A 227 3.61 11.04 12.92
C ASP A 227 2.10 11.22 12.70
N TRP A 228 1.46 10.30 11.98
CA TRP A 228 0.00 10.19 11.86
C TRP A 228 -0.49 8.95 12.60
N VAL A 229 -1.50 9.08 13.45
CA VAL A 229 -2.16 7.97 14.15
C VAL A 229 -3.60 7.90 13.70
N CYS A 230 -3.98 6.77 13.09
CA CYS A 230 -5.37 6.46 12.73
C CYS A 230 -5.88 5.34 13.63
N SER A 231 -7.11 5.46 14.10
CA SER A 231 -7.80 4.40 14.85
C SER A 231 -9.07 4.01 14.10
N ASN A 232 -9.34 2.72 13.94
CA ASN A 232 -10.65 2.26 13.44
C ASN A 232 -11.68 2.14 14.59
N ALA A 233 -12.95 1.89 14.27
CA ALA A 233 -14.03 1.73 15.26
C ALA A 233 -13.87 0.49 16.17
N GLU A 234 -12.93 -0.40 15.85
CA GLU A 234 -12.61 -1.63 16.58
C GLU A 234 -11.36 -1.47 17.47
N GLY A 235 -10.79 -0.26 17.56
CA GLY A 235 -9.65 0.03 18.43
C GLY A 235 -8.27 -0.28 17.85
N ALA A 236 -8.16 -0.70 16.59
CA ALA A 236 -6.87 -0.93 15.93
C ALA A 236 -6.20 0.41 15.58
N HIS A 237 -4.95 0.58 16.03
CA HIS A 237 -4.14 1.77 15.80
C HIS A 237 -3.15 1.54 14.64
N LEU A 238 -3.31 2.30 13.56
CA LEU A 238 -2.35 2.40 12.47
C LEU A 238 -1.53 3.67 12.64
N THR A 239 -0.25 3.50 12.97
CA THR A 239 0.70 4.61 12.99
C THR A 239 1.43 4.65 11.65
N LEU A 240 1.21 5.74 10.91
CA LEU A 240 1.89 6.04 9.66
C LEU A 240 2.96 7.10 9.96
N ARG A 241 4.22 6.67 9.91
CA ARG A 241 5.36 7.58 10.01
C ARG A 241 5.76 8.03 8.61
N SER A 242 5.44 9.28 8.30
CA SER A 242 5.86 9.92 7.06
C SER A 242 7.07 10.81 7.34
N VAL A 243 8.18 10.51 6.68
CA VAL A 243 9.30 11.45 6.57
C VAL A 243 9.02 12.31 5.35
N VAL A 244 8.92 13.62 5.56
CA VAL A 244 8.80 14.58 4.46
C VAL A 244 10.16 15.20 4.24
N THR A 245 10.73 14.96 3.07
CA THR A 245 11.93 15.66 2.61
C THR A 245 11.52 16.83 1.72
N LEU A 246 12.10 18.01 2.00
CA LEU A 246 12.02 19.18 1.15
C LEU A 246 13.33 19.26 0.37
N ASP A 247 13.25 19.07 -0.95
CA ASP A 247 14.31 19.52 -1.85
C ASP A 247 13.87 20.81 -2.56
N GLY A 248 14.82 21.57 -3.07
CA GLY A 248 14.58 22.84 -3.77
C GLY A 248 13.74 22.73 -5.05
N THR A 249 13.18 21.56 -5.33
CA THR A 249 12.31 21.26 -6.48
C THR A 249 10.93 20.74 -6.09
N GLY A 250 10.66 20.44 -4.82
CA GLY A 250 9.33 20.05 -4.35
C GLY A 250 9.31 19.26 -3.04
N LEU A 251 8.08 18.94 -2.59
CA LEU A 251 7.82 18.09 -1.43
C LEU A 251 7.90 16.61 -1.85
N ASN A 252 8.92 15.89 -1.38
CA ASN A 252 9.03 14.45 -1.55
C ASN A 252 8.64 13.77 -0.22
N THR A 253 7.63 12.89 -0.26
CA THR A 253 7.20 12.13 0.93
C THR A 253 7.73 10.71 0.83
N VAL A 254 8.61 10.33 1.76
CA VAL A 254 9.07 8.95 1.91
C VAL A 254 8.30 8.33 3.07
N THR A 255 7.38 7.42 2.77
CA THR A 255 6.64 6.67 3.78
C THR A 255 7.54 5.58 4.36
N THR A 256 8.06 5.78 5.57
CA THR A 256 8.87 4.80 6.28
C THR A 256 8.01 4.07 7.31
N GLY A 257 7.31 3.03 6.85
CA GLY A 257 6.70 2.02 7.71
C GLY A 257 5.24 2.29 8.10
N LEU A 258 4.40 1.32 7.73
CA LEU A 258 3.06 1.12 8.27
C LEU A 258 3.20 0.19 9.49
N ALA A 259 2.98 0.69 10.70
CA ALA A 259 2.96 -0.14 11.89
C ALA A 259 1.53 -0.23 12.42
N ALA A 260 0.93 -1.42 12.34
CA ALA A 260 -0.31 -1.73 13.04
C ALA A 260 0.03 -2.18 14.46
N ARG A 261 -0.46 -1.45 15.47
CA ARG A 261 -0.51 -1.95 16.85
C ARG A 261 -1.92 -2.49 17.09
N LYS A 262 -1.99 -3.78 17.44
CA LYS A 262 -3.15 -4.36 18.13
C LYS A 262 -3.13 -3.93 19.58
#